data_AF-A0A0D1L8B1-F1
#
_entry.id   AF-A0A0D1L8B1-F1
#
_cell.length_a   1.000
_cell.length_b   1.000
_cell.length_c   1.000
_cell.angle_alpha   90.00
_cell.angle_beta   90.00
_cell.angle_gamma   90.00
#
_symmetry.space_group_name_H-M   'P 1'
#
loop_
_entity.id
_entity.type
_entity.pdbx_description
1 polymer ?
#
loop_
_entity_poly.entity_id
_entity_poly.type
_entity_poly.pdbx_seq_one_letter_code
_entity_poly.pdbx_strand_id
1 'polypeptide(L)'
;MNKIAIQKPNIPENLQTADFHDAVTQDDVISMHLFEDCTICGEDIERLCVEKTVFRNVVFIDVSFRHIELTDVIFEKCDLSNADFSGAVIHRTSVKQSKWLE
;
A
#
# COMPACT_ATOMS: atom_id res chain seq x y z
N MET A 1 -23.63 -4.76 23.51
CA MET A 1 -22.79 -3.77 22.81
C MET A 1 -21.63 -4.52 22.18
N ASN A 2 -21.66 -4.76 20.86
CA ASN A 2 -20.51 -5.36 20.18
C ASN A 2 -19.39 -4.33 20.16
N LYS A 3 -18.26 -4.64 20.81
CA LYS A 3 -17.01 -3.90 20.58
C LYS A 3 -16.69 -4.03 19.10
N ILE A 4 -16.78 -2.93 18.36
CA ILE A 4 -16.27 -2.86 16.99
C ILE A 4 -14.76 -2.97 17.10
N ALA A 5 -14.23 -4.18 16.98
CA ALA A 5 -12.79 -4.39 16.89
C ALA A 5 -12.34 -3.99 15.48
N ILE A 6 -11.35 -3.11 15.38
CA ILE A 6 -10.69 -2.83 14.11
C ILE A 6 -10.10 -4.15 13.61
N GLN A 7 -10.60 -4.63 12.48
CA GLN A 7 -10.07 -5.85 11.87
C GLN A 7 -8.66 -5.58 11.35
N LYS A 8 -7.72 -6.44 11.76
CA LYS A 8 -6.33 -6.38 11.30
C LYS A 8 -6.24 -6.85 9.84
N PRO A 9 -5.23 -6.38 9.08
CA PRO A 9 -4.92 -6.92 7.76
C PRO A 9 -4.79 -8.45 7.81
N ASN A 10 -5.43 -9.14 6.86
CA ASN A 10 -5.29 -10.57 6.63
C ASN A 10 -4.23 -10.84 5.55
N ILE A 11 -2.96 -10.90 5.95
CA ILE A 11 -1.83 -11.11 5.05
C ILE A 11 -1.50 -12.61 4.96
N PRO A 12 -1.39 -13.20 3.75
CA PRO A 12 -0.94 -14.58 3.58
C PRO A 12 0.55 -14.73 3.93
N GLU A 13 0.97 -15.93 4.32
CA GLU A 13 2.38 -16.19 4.70
C GLU A 13 3.34 -16.12 3.50
N ASN A 14 2.86 -16.46 2.30
CA ASN A 14 3.67 -16.52 1.08
C ASN A 14 3.37 -15.31 0.19
N LEU A 15 4.19 -14.27 0.31
CA LEU A 15 4.16 -13.12 -0.58
C LEU A 15 5.24 -13.25 -1.65
N GLN A 16 4.95 -12.79 -2.86
CA GLN A 16 5.92 -12.72 -3.94
C GLN A 16 6.64 -11.37 -3.91
N THR A 17 7.98 -11.38 -3.87
CA THR A 17 8.76 -10.16 -4.08
C THR A 17 8.67 -9.73 -5.54
N ALA A 18 8.41 -8.45 -5.78
CA ALA A 18 8.37 -7.88 -7.13
C ALA A 18 8.88 -6.44 -7.13
N ASP A 19 9.17 -5.93 -8.33
CA ASP A 19 9.30 -4.49 -8.56
C ASP A 19 7.92 -3.85 -8.71
N PHE A 20 7.70 -2.69 -8.09
CA PHE A 20 6.39 -2.04 -8.09
C PHE A 20 6.01 -1.52 -9.47
N HIS A 21 6.96 -0.95 -10.20
CA HIS A 21 6.73 -0.35 -11.52
C HIS A 21 6.36 -1.43 -12.55
N ASP A 22 7.04 -2.58 -12.48
CA ASP A 22 6.69 -3.73 -13.30
C ASP A 22 5.29 -4.27 -12.97
N ALA A 23 4.92 -4.32 -11.69
CA ALA A 23 3.62 -4.83 -11.25
C ALA A 23 2.46 -3.96 -11.73
N VAL A 24 2.54 -2.63 -11.56
CA VAL A 24 1.46 -1.70 -11.98
C VAL A 24 1.33 -1.56 -13.49
N THR A 25 2.35 -1.91 -14.26
CA THR A 25 2.29 -1.86 -15.73
C THR A 25 1.55 -3.08 -16.31
N GLN A 26 1.47 -4.17 -15.55
CA GLN A 26 0.88 -5.43 -16.02
C GLN A 26 -0.62 -5.53 -15.72
N ASP A 27 -1.07 -4.98 -14.59
CA ASP A 27 -2.44 -5.11 -14.12
C ASP A 27 -2.83 -3.91 -13.24
N ASP A 28 -4.12 -3.57 -13.27
CA ASP A 28 -4.73 -2.56 -12.38
C ASP A 28 -5.07 -3.16 -11.01
N VAL A 29 -4.76 -4.45 -10.79
CA VAL A 29 -4.88 -5.16 -9.51
C VAL A 29 -3.53 -5.75 -9.09
N ILE A 30 -3.00 -5.28 -7.96
CA ILE A 30 -1.85 -5.89 -7.29
C ILE A 30 -2.34 -6.71 -6.10
N SER A 31 -1.96 -7.99 -6.05
CA SER A 31 -2.30 -8.86 -4.92
C SER A 31 -1.15 -9.77 -4.51
N MET A 32 -1.04 -10.06 -3.20
CA MET A 32 -0.09 -11.02 -2.64
C MET A 32 1.40 -10.70 -2.90
N HIS A 33 1.74 -9.42 -2.93
CA HIS A 33 3.11 -8.97 -3.16
C HIS A 33 3.81 -8.47 -1.88
N LEU A 34 5.13 -8.56 -1.90
CA LEU A 34 6.04 -7.87 -0.98
C LEU A 34 6.91 -6.92 -1.81
N PHE A 35 6.73 -5.62 -1.57
CA PHE A 35 7.64 -4.60 -2.08
C PHE A 35 8.54 -4.18 -0.92
N GLU A 36 9.85 -4.42 -1.03
CA GLU A 36 10.77 -4.13 0.06
C GLU A 36 12.07 -3.47 -0.39
N ASP A 37 12.61 -2.64 0.50
CA ASP A 37 13.92 -1.99 0.37
C ASP A 37 14.08 -1.19 -0.94
N CYS A 38 13.03 -0.46 -1.33
CA CYS A 38 12.99 0.26 -2.59
C CYS A 38 12.45 1.71 -2.44
N THR A 39 12.50 2.44 -3.55
CA THR A 39 11.88 3.77 -3.68
C THR A 39 10.86 3.72 -4.80
N ILE A 40 9.64 4.16 -4.53
CA ILE A 40 8.59 4.35 -5.53
C ILE A 40 8.49 5.85 -5.76
N CYS A 41 8.74 6.30 -6.99
CA CYS A 41 8.92 7.72 -7.30
C CYS A 41 8.19 8.14 -8.57
N GLY A 42 7.47 9.26 -8.52
CA GLY A 42 6.88 9.89 -9.71
C GLY A 42 5.69 9.15 -10.33
N GLU A 43 5.10 8.19 -9.61
CA GLU A 43 3.92 7.46 -10.05
C GLU A 43 2.68 8.37 -9.97
N ASP A 44 1.89 8.45 -11.04
CA ASP A 44 0.57 9.10 -11.04
C ASP A 44 -0.47 8.07 -11.50
N ILE A 45 -1.02 7.35 -10.52
CA ILE A 45 -1.90 6.21 -10.74
C ILE A 45 -3.26 6.50 -10.10
N GLU A 46 -4.33 6.30 -10.87
CA GLU A 46 -5.70 6.43 -10.40
C GLU A 46 -6.38 5.05 -10.35
N ARG A 47 -7.16 4.77 -9.30
CA ARG A 47 -8.01 3.56 -9.18
C ARG A 47 -7.28 2.21 -9.23
N LEU A 48 -6.01 2.17 -8.84
CA LEU A 48 -5.31 0.91 -8.60
C LEU A 48 -5.96 0.17 -7.43
N CYS A 49 -6.11 -1.15 -7.56
CA CYS A 49 -6.55 -2.01 -6.47
C CYS A 49 -5.35 -2.76 -5.88
N VAL A 50 -5.09 -2.59 -4.58
CA VAL A 50 -3.99 -3.28 -3.89
C VAL A 50 -4.56 -4.14 -2.76
N GLU A 51 -4.31 -5.44 -2.84
CA GLU A 51 -4.83 -6.42 -1.90
C GLU A 51 -3.72 -7.26 -1.26
N LYS A 52 -3.85 -7.60 0.03
CA LYS A 52 -3.00 -8.60 0.72
C LYS A 52 -1.50 -8.37 0.51
N THR A 53 -1.08 -7.12 0.51
CA THR A 53 0.25 -6.69 0.06
C THR A 53 0.99 -5.99 1.20
N VAL A 54 2.31 -6.16 1.23
CA VAL A 54 3.19 -5.52 2.20
C VAL A 54 4.17 -4.61 1.48
N PHE A 55 4.22 -3.35 1.90
CA PHE A 55 5.30 -2.42 1.60
C PHE A 55 6.20 -2.35 2.83
N ARG A 56 7.47 -2.72 2.71
CA ARG A 56 8.44 -2.72 3.81
C ARG A 56 9.67 -1.88 3.48
N ASN A 57 10.00 -0.92 4.34
CA ASN A 57 11.16 -0.05 4.13
C ASN A 57 11.14 0.64 2.75
N VAL A 58 9.94 1.13 2.36
CA VAL A 58 9.71 1.79 1.07
C VAL A 58 9.58 3.30 1.26
N VAL A 59 10.25 4.06 0.42
CA VAL A 59 10.13 5.53 0.36
C VAL A 59 9.26 5.90 -0.83
N PHE A 60 8.18 6.66 -0.60
CA PHE A 60 7.29 7.18 -1.64
C PHE A 60 7.61 8.66 -1.90
N ILE A 61 8.01 8.99 -3.12
CA ILE A 61 8.44 10.34 -3.52
C ILE A 61 7.59 10.83 -4.69
N ASP A 62 6.91 11.97 -4.53
CA ASP A 62 6.10 12.58 -5.59
C ASP A 62 5.11 11.58 -6.23
N VAL A 63 4.41 10.81 -5.39
CA VAL A 63 3.47 9.78 -5.82
C VAL A 63 2.03 10.23 -5.63
N SER A 64 1.21 9.99 -6.64
CA SER A 64 -0.24 10.16 -6.62
C SER A 64 -0.92 8.80 -6.76
N PHE A 65 -1.70 8.44 -5.74
CA PHE A 65 -2.54 7.24 -5.66
C PHE A 65 -4.01 7.64 -5.46
N ARG A 66 -4.50 8.54 -6.32
CA ARG A 66 -5.88 9.03 -6.24
C ARG A 66 -6.87 7.89 -6.46
N HIS A 67 -7.92 7.85 -5.64
CA HIS A 67 -8.96 6.81 -5.72
C HIS A 67 -8.44 5.36 -5.62
N ILE A 68 -7.24 5.14 -5.05
CA ILE A 68 -6.70 3.80 -4.82
C ILE A 68 -7.58 3.02 -3.82
N GLU A 69 -7.71 1.72 -4.04
CA GLU A 69 -8.36 0.81 -3.10
C GLU A 69 -7.31 -0.05 -2.39
N LEU A 70 -7.26 0.03 -1.06
CA LEU A 70 -6.31 -0.72 -0.23
C LEU A 70 -7.09 -1.69 0.66
N THR A 71 -6.93 -3.01 0.43
CA THR A 71 -7.54 -4.05 1.25
C THR A 71 -6.49 -5.01 1.80
N ASP A 72 -6.42 -5.17 3.12
CA ASP A 72 -5.39 -6.01 3.75
C ASP A 72 -3.97 -5.58 3.36
N VAL A 73 -3.64 -4.30 3.54
CA VAL A 73 -2.32 -3.76 3.18
C VAL A 73 -1.53 -3.41 4.44
N ILE A 74 -0.21 -3.65 4.44
CA ILE A 74 0.69 -3.19 5.50
C ILE A 74 1.75 -2.27 4.91
N PHE A 75 1.88 -1.06 5.46
CA PHE A 75 3.03 -0.19 5.28
C PHE A 75 3.91 -0.28 6.54
N GLU A 76 5.05 -0.94 6.44
CA GLU A 76 6.01 -1.12 7.53
C GLU A 76 7.29 -0.33 7.24
N LYS A 77 7.71 0.55 8.16
CA LYS A 77 8.94 1.36 8.01
C LYS A 77 8.97 2.20 6.73
N CYS A 78 7.82 2.66 6.26
CA CYS A 78 7.70 3.42 5.02
C CYS A 78 7.78 4.93 5.28
N ASP A 79 8.13 5.70 4.25
CA ASP A 79 7.95 7.16 4.23
C ASP A 79 6.89 7.52 3.19
N LEU A 80 5.70 7.89 3.66
CA LEU A 80 4.52 8.21 2.84
C LEU A 80 4.27 9.73 2.80
N SER A 81 5.22 10.54 3.27
CA SER A 81 5.01 11.96 3.58
C SER A 81 4.51 12.80 2.39
N ASN A 82 4.87 12.44 1.16
CA ASN A 82 4.47 13.17 -0.05
C ASN A 82 3.54 12.36 -0.97
N ALA A 83 2.91 11.30 -0.46
CA ALA A 83 2.00 10.47 -1.24
C ALA A 83 0.57 11.01 -1.16
N ASP A 84 -0.06 11.27 -2.31
CA ASP A 84 -1.45 11.70 -2.40
C ASP A 84 -2.39 10.49 -2.43
N PHE A 85 -3.13 10.28 -1.35
CA PHE A 85 -4.17 9.25 -1.22
C PHE A 85 -5.59 9.83 -1.35
N SER A 86 -5.76 10.96 -2.05
CA SER A 86 -7.06 11.63 -2.18
C SER A 86 -8.12 10.70 -2.76
N GLY A 87 -9.23 10.55 -2.02
CA GLY A 87 -10.33 9.68 -2.42
C GLY A 87 -10.05 8.17 -2.27
N ALA A 88 -8.96 7.78 -1.59
CA ALA A 88 -8.64 6.38 -1.33
C ALA A 88 -9.72 5.68 -0.48
N VAL A 89 -9.93 4.41 -0.78
CA VAL A 89 -10.77 3.50 0.01
C VAL A 89 -9.86 2.55 0.78
N ILE A 90 -9.93 2.57 2.11
CA ILE A 90 -8.97 1.88 2.98
C ILE A 90 -9.69 0.88 3.88
N HIS A 91 -9.38 -0.41 3.73
CA HIS A 91 -9.98 -1.51 4.46
C HIS A 91 -8.93 -2.45 5.04
N ARG A 92 -8.93 -2.61 6.37
CA ARG A 92 -7.98 -3.49 7.09
C ARG A 92 -6.53 -3.19 6.72
N THR A 93 -6.17 -1.91 6.59
CA THR A 93 -4.81 -1.46 6.31
C THR A 93 -4.11 -1.03 7.59
N SER A 94 -2.82 -1.30 7.70
CA SER A 94 -2.01 -0.96 8.88
C SER A 94 -0.75 -0.21 8.48
N VAL A 95 -0.49 0.89 9.17
CA VAL A 95 0.72 1.69 9.03
C VAL A 95 1.54 1.50 10.30
N LYS A 96 2.79 1.04 10.19
CA LYS A 96 3.63 0.64 11.32
C LYS A 96 5.03 1.20 11.15
N GLN A 97 5.51 1.94 12.16
CA GLN A 97 6.86 2.54 12.14
C GLN A 97 7.12 3.40 10.89
N SER A 98 6.06 3.87 10.25
CA SER A 98 6.11 4.64 9.00
C SER A 98 5.79 6.10 9.29
N LYS A 99 6.27 6.99 8.45
CA LYS A 99 5.85 8.38 8.44
C LYS A 99 4.66 8.53 7.52
N TRP A 100 3.61 9.18 8.00
CA TRP A 100 2.45 9.60 7.24
C TRP A 100 2.22 11.07 7.64
N LEU A 101 2.16 11.99 6.68
CA LEU A 101 1.80 13.38 6.99
C LEU A 101 0.28 13.51 6.96
N GLU A 102 -0.30 14.01 8.06
CA GLU A 102 -1.68 14.51 8.13
C GLU A 102 -1.78 15.89 7.46
#